data_AF-A0A7W0TPI5-F1
#
_entry.id   AF-A0A7W0TPI5-F1
#
_cell.length_a   1.000
_cell.length_b   1.000
_cell.length_c   1.000
_cell.angle_alpha   90.00
_cell.angle_beta   90.00
_cell.angle_gamma   90.00
#
_symmetry.space_group_name_H-M   'P 1'
#
loop_
_entity.id
_entity.type
_entity.pdbx_description
1 polymer ?
#
loop_
_entity_poly.entity_id
_entity_poly.type
_entity_poly.pdbx_seq_one_letter_code
_entity_poly.pdbx_strand_id
1 'polypeptide(L)'
;MINNGIFTPEDRAASPYAYLPFEVPTGCQGLAVELDYDTSAGVLDLGCFGPNGFRGWSGGARSRYVITPSGATPGYLPGDLEPGEWSVVLGLHRIAAPTLRWRVDVTLGPIEMGADLAPLAGEAKPALPERPPRRRLPAEPGFSWLAGDLHAHTVHSDGDRTIDELAALAVGAGLDFLAVTDHNTVSHHPLLADAARRAGLILLPGQELTT
;
A
#
# COMPACT_ATOMS: atom_id res chain seq x y z
N MET A 1 -13.61 19.08 -0.99
CA MET A 1 -12.65 20.09 -1.49
C MET A 1 -12.16 19.63 -2.85
N ILE A 2 -11.91 20.55 -3.78
CA ILE A 2 -11.33 20.24 -5.09
C ILE A 2 -10.06 21.07 -5.24
N ASN A 3 -8.93 20.40 -5.42
CA ASN A 3 -7.66 21.02 -5.79
C ASN A 3 -7.33 20.64 -7.23
N ASN A 4 -6.76 21.56 -8.00
CA ASN A 4 -6.27 21.28 -9.34
C ASN A 4 -5.11 22.21 -9.67
N GLY A 5 -4.28 21.79 -10.61
CA GLY A 5 -3.09 22.55 -10.97
C GLY A 5 -2.38 22.00 -12.18
N ILE A 6 -1.18 22.52 -12.40
CA ILE A 6 -0.23 22.10 -13.41
C ILE A 6 1.09 21.86 -12.70
N PHE A 7 1.72 20.70 -12.96
CA PHE A 7 3.11 20.47 -12.63
C PHE A 7 4.00 20.57 -13.87
N THR A 8 5.23 21.05 -13.70
CA THR A 8 6.28 21.05 -14.71
C THR A 8 7.48 20.20 -14.26
N PRO A 9 8.44 19.89 -15.16
CA PRO A 9 9.69 19.27 -14.77
C PRO A 9 10.47 20.05 -13.69
N GLU A 10 10.36 21.39 -13.68
CA GLU A 10 10.96 22.25 -12.66
C GLU A 10 10.33 22.03 -11.27
N ASP A 11 9.01 21.85 -11.19
CA ASP A 11 8.34 21.54 -9.91
C ASP A 11 8.89 20.25 -9.31
N ARG A 12 9.02 19.20 -10.14
CA ARG A 12 9.64 17.92 -9.75
C ARG A 12 11.10 18.09 -9.32
N ALA A 13 11.85 18.92 -10.03
CA ALA A 13 13.25 19.18 -9.69
C ALA A 13 13.40 19.97 -8.38
N ALA A 14 12.44 20.84 -8.07
CA ALA A 14 12.41 21.60 -6.83
C ALA A 14 11.99 20.73 -5.63
N SER A 15 10.99 19.87 -5.81
CA SER A 15 10.56 18.91 -4.79
C SER A 15 9.95 17.66 -5.43
N PRO A 16 10.34 16.45 -4.99
CA PRO A 16 9.69 15.23 -5.45
C PRO A 16 8.26 15.07 -4.91
N TYR A 17 7.82 15.93 -3.97
CA TYR A 17 6.51 15.86 -3.34
C TYR A 17 5.79 17.21 -3.35
N ALA A 18 4.49 17.16 -3.63
CA ALA A 18 3.57 18.27 -3.42
C ALA A 18 2.54 17.88 -2.34
N TYR A 19 2.35 18.76 -1.36
CA TYR A 19 1.41 18.56 -0.24
C TYR A 19 0.18 19.45 -0.46
N LEU A 20 -0.99 18.84 -0.43
CA LEU A 20 -2.28 19.51 -0.60
C LEU A 20 -3.05 19.47 0.72
N PRO A 21 -2.96 20.53 1.56
CA PRO A 21 -3.57 20.52 2.88
C PRO A 21 -5.09 20.63 2.80
N PHE A 22 -5.78 20.00 3.74
CA PHE A 22 -7.22 20.10 3.96
C PHE A 22 -7.59 19.87 5.42
N GLU A 23 -8.70 20.48 5.86
CA GLU A 23 -9.17 20.37 7.24
C GLU A 23 -10.16 19.23 7.42
N VAL A 24 -9.90 18.38 8.42
CA VAL A 24 -10.82 17.33 8.86
C VAL A 24 -11.58 17.82 10.10
N PRO A 25 -12.93 17.86 10.08
CA PRO A 25 -13.72 18.31 11.21
C PRO A 25 -13.76 17.25 12.32
N THR A 26 -14.11 17.69 13.54
CA THR A 26 -14.35 16.78 14.65
C THR A 26 -15.49 15.80 14.35
N GLY A 27 -15.27 14.51 14.63
CA GLY A 27 -16.27 13.46 14.42
C GLY A 27 -16.44 13.03 12.96
N CYS A 28 -15.48 13.34 12.09
CA CYS A 28 -15.50 12.85 10.71
C CYS A 28 -15.49 11.32 10.66
N GLN A 29 -16.39 10.74 9.87
CA GLN A 29 -16.58 9.28 9.81
C GLN A 29 -15.77 8.60 8.69
N GLY A 30 -15.19 9.38 7.79
CA GLY A 30 -14.49 8.84 6.63
C GLY A 30 -13.93 9.92 5.72
N LEU A 31 -12.93 9.51 4.95
CA LEU A 31 -12.20 10.27 3.96
C LEU A 31 -12.16 9.46 2.68
N ALA A 32 -12.55 10.08 1.56
CA ALA A 32 -12.30 9.56 0.22
C ALA A 32 -11.51 10.59 -0.58
N VAL A 33 -10.48 10.14 -1.29
CA VAL A 33 -9.66 10.97 -2.16
C VAL A 33 -9.56 10.35 -3.53
N GLU A 34 -9.77 11.16 -4.56
CA GLU A 34 -9.67 10.79 -5.98
C GLU A 34 -8.67 11.70 -6.68
N LEU A 35 -7.82 11.14 -7.52
CA LEU A 35 -6.78 11.79 -8.31
C LEU A 35 -7.05 11.53 -9.79
N ASP A 36 -7.11 12.60 -10.57
CA ASP A 36 -7.25 12.56 -12.03
C ASP A 36 -6.10 13.32 -12.69
N TYR A 37 -5.46 12.70 -13.67
CA TYR A 37 -4.42 13.30 -14.51
C TYR A 37 -4.19 12.45 -15.77
N ASP A 38 -3.53 13.05 -16.77
CA ASP A 38 -3.12 12.31 -17.98
C ASP A 38 -1.91 11.41 -17.69
N THR A 39 -2.16 10.12 -17.51
CA THR A 39 -1.12 9.11 -17.23
C THR A 39 -0.17 8.86 -18.40
N SER A 40 -0.51 9.32 -19.62
CA SER A 40 0.41 9.31 -20.75
C SER A 40 1.45 10.44 -20.65
N ALA A 41 1.13 11.52 -19.93
CA ALA A 41 1.98 12.70 -19.76
C ALA A 41 2.86 12.66 -18.49
N GLY A 42 2.65 11.70 -17.59
CA GLY A 42 3.43 11.59 -16.36
C GLY A 42 3.05 10.41 -15.47
N VAL A 43 3.67 10.35 -14.30
CA VAL A 43 3.33 9.41 -13.21
C VAL A 43 3.30 10.22 -11.93
N LEU A 44 2.13 10.23 -11.28
CA LEU A 44 1.92 10.83 -9.98
C LEU A 44 1.62 9.72 -8.98
N ASP A 45 2.33 9.74 -7.85
CA ASP A 45 2.03 8.86 -6.72
C ASP A 45 1.00 9.52 -5.80
N LEU A 46 0.16 8.71 -5.17
CA LEU A 46 -0.87 9.19 -4.24
C LEU A 46 -0.62 8.72 -2.81
N GLY A 47 -0.58 9.66 -1.86
CA GLY A 47 -0.33 9.40 -0.44
C GLY A 47 -1.18 10.28 0.48
N CYS A 48 -1.09 10.00 1.79
CA CYS A 48 -1.85 10.71 2.81
C CYS A 48 -1.07 10.85 4.13
N PHE A 49 -1.12 12.05 4.71
CA PHE A 49 -0.70 12.33 6.08
C PHE A 49 -1.86 12.98 6.85
N GLY A 50 -2.02 12.58 8.11
CA GLY A 50 -2.86 13.26 9.08
C GLY A 50 -2.02 13.91 10.19
N PRO A 51 -2.66 14.50 11.22
CA PRO A 51 -1.98 15.17 12.32
C PRO A 51 -0.94 14.31 13.05
N ASN A 52 -1.19 13.00 13.14
CA ASN A 52 -0.31 12.04 13.79
C ASN A 52 0.74 11.43 12.84
N GLY A 53 0.82 11.91 11.59
CA GLY A 53 1.79 11.48 10.60
C GLY A 53 1.17 10.62 9.50
N PHE A 54 1.95 9.65 9.02
CA PHE A 54 1.63 8.84 7.85
C PHE A 54 0.30 8.09 7.99
N ARG A 55 -0.55 8.16 6.95
CA ARG A 55 -1.82 7.42 6.89
C ARG A 55 -1.89 6.43 5.74
N GLY A 56 -1.04 6.53 4.72
CA GLY A 56 -0.97 5.54 3.67
C GLY A 56 -0.34 6.02 2.37
N TRP A 57 -0.07 5.05 1.50
CA TRP A 57 0.58 5.26 0.21
C TRP A 57 0.01 4.28 -0.82
N SER A 58 -0.37 4.78 -2.00
CA SER A 58 -0.74 3.98 -3.17
C SER A 58 0.39 3.88 -4.19
N GLY A 59 1.38 4.78 -4.14
CA GLY A 59 2.24 5.02 -5.31
C GLY A 59 1.39 5.39 -6.52
N GLY A 60 1.85 5.02 -7.71
CA GLY A 60 1.10 5.11 -8.96
C GLY A 60 0.10 3.97 -9.19
N ALA A 61 -0.07 3.05 -8.23
CA ALA A 61 -0.94 1.87 -8.40
C ALA A 61 -2.43 2.20 -8.34
N ARG A 62 -2.82 3.33 -7.73
CA ARG A 62 -4.22 3.73 -7.56
C ARG A 62 -4.41 5.23 -7.75
N SER A 63 -5.56 5.57 -8.32
CA SER A 63 -6.06 6.95 -8.41
C SER A 63 -7.03 7.30 -7.28
N ARG A 64 -7.34 6.37 -6.37
CA ARG A 64 -8.34 6.58 -5.31
C ARG A 64 -8.00 5.82 -4.04
N TYR A 65 -8.32 6.40 -2.89
CA TYR A 65 -8.31 5.69 -1.60
C TYR A 65 -9.45 6.15 -0.68
N VAL A 66 -9.77 5.28 0.28
CA VAL A 66 -10.73 5.52 1.36
C VAL A 66 -10.07 5.18 2.71
N ILE A 67 -10.34 6.01 3.72
CA ILE A 67 -9.96 5.77 5.12
C ILE A 67 -11.18 5.99 5.99
N THR A 68 -11.48 5.01 6.85
CA THR A 68 -12.53 5.07 7.87
C THR A 68 -11.99 4.51 9.20
N PRO A 69 -12.68 4.72 10.32
CA PRO A 69 -12.32 4.11 11.60
C PRO A 69 -12.19 2.58 11.54
N SER A 70 -13.06 1.92 10.76
CA SER A 70 -13.16 0.46 10.71
C SER A 70 -12.43 -0.20 9.55
N GLY A 71 -11.91 0.57 8.59
CA GLY A 71 -11.32 0.02 7.37
C GLY A 71 -10.71 1.08 6.47
N ALA A 72 -9.76 0.68 5.64
CA ALA A 72 -9.10 1.55 4.68
C ALA A 72 -8.69 0.76 3.44
N THR A 73 -8.46 1.47 2.33
CA THR A 73 -7.89 0.88 1.11
C THR A 73 -6.55 0.21 1.40
N PRO A 74 -6.24 -0.98 0.85
CA PRO A 74 -4.90 -1.56 0.92
C PRO A 74 -3.82 -0.52 0.56
N GLY A 75 -2.80 -0.42 1.41
CA GLY A 75 -1.81 0.67 1.37
C GLY A 75 -2.03 1.77 2.41
N TYR A 76 -3.22 1.83 3.03
CA TYR A 76 -3.60 2.82 4.03
C TYR A 76 -3.93 2.20 5.38
N LEU A 77 -3.75 2.99 6.44
CA LEU A 77 -4.02 2.63 7.81
C LEU A 77 -5.45 3.04 8.20
N PRO A 78 -6.31 2.10 8.62
CA PRO A 78 -7.60 2.45 9.21
C PRO A 78 -7.40 3.10 10.58
N GLY A 79 -8.47 3.71 11.08
CA GLY A 79 -8.49 4.33 12.39
C GLY A 79 -9.16 5.69 12.34
N ASP A 80 -9.46 6.24 13.52
CA ASP A 80 -10.16 7.51 13.66
C ASP A 80 -9.48 8.60 12.84
N LEU A 81 -10.32 9.46 12.24
CA LEU A 81 -9.86 10.61 11.49
C LEU A 81 -9.65 11.76 12.48
N GLU A 82 -8.40 12.02 12.83
CA GLU A 82 -8.06 13.06 13.78
C GLU A 82 -8.48 14.44 13.27
N PRO A 83 -9.14 15.27 14.10
CA PRO A 83 -9.49 16.62 13.69
C PRO A 83 -8.23 17.47 13.43
N GLY A 84 -8.28 18.33 12.42
CA GLY A 84 -7.21 19.26 12.07
C GLY A 84 -6.69 19.10 10.64
N GLU A 85 -5.49 19.62 10.40
CA GLU A 85 -4.88 19.63 9.07
C GLU A 85 -4.38 18.24 8.67
N TRP A 86 -4.90 17.74 7.56
CA TRP A 86 -4.43 16.59 6.82
C TRP A 86 -3.81 17.06 5.50
N SER A 87 -3.06 16.19 4.84
CA SER A 87 -2.52 16.46 3.51
C SER A 87 -2.66 15.26 2.59
N VAL A 88 -3.18 15.51 1.39
CA VAL A 88 -2.93 14.60 0.26
C VAL A 88 -1.52 14.86 -0.23
N VAL A 89 -0.76 13.80 -0.46
CA VAL A 89 0.60 13.90 -1.01
C VAL A 89 0.59 13.41 -2.43
N LEU A 90 1.09 14.23 -3.34
CA LEU A 90 1.36 13.85 -4.72
C LEU A 90 2.87 13.68 -4.89
N GLY A 91 3.33 12.46 -5.16
CA GLY A 91 4.71 12.19 -5.55
C GLY A 91 4.90 12.46 -7.04
N LEU A 92 5.82 13.35 -7.38
CA LEU A 92 6.10 13.76 -8.76
C LEU A 92 7.08 12.78 -9.43
N HIS A 93 6.72 11.48 -9.47
CA HIS A 93 7.62 10.42 -9.93
C HIS A 93 8.20 10.70 -11.32
N ARG A 94 7.34 11.09 -12.27
CA ARG A 94 7.74 11.49 -13.63
C ARG A 94 6.82 12.56 -14.20
N ILE A 95 7.40 13.66 -14.69
CA ILE A 95 6.69 14.67 -15.49
C ILE A 95 7.31 14.66 -16.89
N ALA A 96 6.63 14.03 -17.85
CA ALA A 96 7.18 13.78 -19.19
C ALA A 96 6.80 14.85 -20.22
N ALA A 97 5.67 15.52 -20.01
CA ALA A 97 5.24 16.67 -20.80
C ALA A 97 5.78 18.00 -20.23
N PRO A 98 5.83 19.09 -21.01
CA PRO A 98 6.15 20.42 -20.49
C PRO A 98 5.26 20.85 -19.32
N THR A 99 4.03 20.31 -19.28
CA THR A 99 3.04 20.56 -18.24
C THR A 99 2.19 19.31 -18.04
N LEU A 100 1.88 18.98 -16.78
CA LEU A 100 0.96 17.91 -16.39
C LEU A 100 -0.20 18.50 -15.59
N ARG A 101 -1.41 18.49 -16.15
CA ARG A 101 -2.62 18.88 -15.43
C ARG A 101 -3.05 17.77 -14.49
N TRP A 102 -3.47 18.16 -13.30
CA TRP A 102 -3.95 17.23 -12.29
C TRP A 102 -5.14 17.83 -11.53
N ARG A 103 -5.96 16.94 -10.97
CA ARG A 103 -7.09 17.27 -10.10
C ARG A 103 -7.15 16.26 -8.95
N VAL A 104 -7.40 16.77 -7.75
CA VAL A 104 -7.65 15.99 -6.54
C VAL A 104 -8.98 16.40 -5.94
N ASP A 105 -9.86 15.43 -5.75
CA ASP A 105 -11.14 15.58 -5.08
C ASP A 105 -11.08 14.92 -3.70
N VAL A 106 -11.37 15.69 -2.65
CA VAL A 106 -11.40 15.22 -1.25
C VAL A 106 -12.84 15.29 -0.74
N THR A 107 -13.37 14.15 -0.31
CA THR A 107 -14.71 14.03 0.30
C THR A 107 -14.59 13.54 1.74
N LEU A 108 -15.31 14.21 2.63
CA LEU A 108 -15.34 13.92 4.06
C LEU A 108 -16.78 13.63 4.50
N GLY A 109 -16.93 12.76 5.50
CA GLY A 109 -18.23 12.42 6.08
C GLY A 109 -18.47 10.90 6.10
N PRO A 110 -19.73 10.45 6.09
CA PRO A 110 -20.04 9.03 5.94
C PRO A 110 -19.60 8.56 4.55
N ILE A 111 -18.56 7.73 4.50
CA ILE A 111 -18.03 7.16 3.26
C ILE A 111 -18.24 5.65 3.27
N GLU A 112 -18.87 5.15 2.21
CA GLU A 112 -18.90 3.72 1.93
C GLU A 112 -17.66 3.32 1.13
N MET A 113 -17.01 2.25 1.58
CA MET A 113 -15.87 1.68 0.88
C MET A 113 -16.38 0.81 -0.27
N GLY A 114 -16.03 1.20 -1.50
CA GLY A 114 -16.34 0.40 -2.68
C GLY A 114 -15.67 -0.98 -2.60
N ALA A 115 -16.30 -1.99 -3.20
CA ALA A 115 -15.80 -3.37 -3.18
C ALA A 115 -14.38 -3.50 -3.77
N ASP A 116 -14.03 -2.65 -4.73
CA ASP A 116 -12.72 -2.53 -5.37
C ASP A 116 -11.62 -2.00 -4.44
N LEU A 117 -12.01 -1.29 -3.38
CA LEU A 117 -11.10 -0.68 -2.40
C LEU A 117 -11.20 -1.33 -1.02
N ALA A 118 -12.16 -2.21 -0.80
CA ALA A 118 -12.33 -2.87 0.48
C ALA A 118 -11.15 -3.80 0.76
N PRO A 119 -10.65 -3.88 2.01
CA PRO A 119 -9.79 -4.97 2.41
C PRO A 119 -10.46 -6.30 2.05
N LEU A 120 -9.69 -7.23 1.50
CA LEU A 120 -10.17 -8.58 1.12
C LEU A 120 -10.39 -9.48 2.36
N ALA A 121 -10.70 -8.84 3.50
CA ALA A 121 -11.03 -9.42 4.79
C ALA A 121 -12.42 -10.07 4.71
N GLY A 122 -12.50 -11.21 4.05
CA GLY A 122 -13.76 -11.95 3.84
C GLY A 122 -13.74 -12.84 2.60
N GLU A 123 -12.77 -12.66 1.70
CA GLU A 123 -12.60 -13.53 0.55
C GLU A 123 -12.13 -14.93 0.96
N ALA A 124 -12.57 -15.92 0.19
CA ALA A 124 -12.17 -17.31 0.37
C ALA A 124 -10.63 -17.40 0.25
N LYS A 125 -9.99 -17.95 1.27
CA LYS A 125 -8.54 -18.12 1.26
C LYS A 125 -8.15 -19.20 0.25
N PRO A 126 -7.06 -19.00 -0.51
CA PRO A 126 -6.60 -19.98 -1.48
C PRO A 126 -6.26 -21.30 -0.77
N ALA A 127 -6.51 -22.42 -1.45
CA ALA A 127 -6.04 -23.71 -1.00
C ALA A 127 -4.49 -23.72 -1.00
N LEU A 128 -3.89 -24.25 0.06
CA LEU A 128 -2.44 -24.38 0.12
C LEU A 128 -1.99 -25.54 -0.77
N PRO A 129 -1.02 -25.32 -1.68
CA PRO A 129 -0.44 -26.41 -2.45
C PRO A 129 0.39 -27.33 -1.54
N GLU A 130 0.66 -28.54 -2.03
CA GLU A 130 1.64 -29.41 -1.37
C GLU A 130 3.02 -28.77 -1.43
N ARG A 131 3.71 -28.71 -0.28
CA ARG A 131 5.06 -28.16 -0.22
C ARG A 131 6.04 -29.17 -0.83
N PRO A 132 6.89 -28.76 -1.80
CA PRO A 132 7.97 -29.61 -2.30
C PRO A 132 8.89 -30.09 -1.16
N PRO A 133 9.49 -31.30 -1.29
CA PRO A 133 10.43 -31.78 -0.30
C PRO A 133 11.63 -30.84 -0.17
N ARG A 134 12.04 -30.56 1.06
CA ARG A 134 13.16 -29.66 1.36
C ARG A 134 14.46 -30.16 0.73
N ARG A 135 15.22 -29.23 0.13
CA ARG A 135 16.59 -29.50 -0.30
C ARG A 135 17.48 -29.71 0.92
N ARG A 136 18.17 -30.85 0.99
CA ARG A 136 19.18 -31.11 2.03
C ARG A 136 20.52 -30.53 1.60
N LEU A 137 20.99 -29.51 2.32
CA LEU A 137 22.28 -28.87 2.10
C LEU A 137 23.19 -29.12 3.30
N PRO A 138 24.51 -29.30 3.10
CA PRO A 138 25.47 -29.36 4.19
C PRO A 138 25.39 -28.10 5.07
N ALA A 139 25.25 -28.29 6.37
CA ALA A 139 25.28 -27.24 7.39
C ALA A 139 26.06 -27.74 8.61
N GLU A 140 26.67 -26.81 9.34
CA GLU A 140 27.35 -27.12 10.61
C GLU A 140 26.37 -27.71 11.64
N PRO A 141 26.84 -28.55 12.59
CA PRO A 141 26.00 -29.10 13.65
C PRO A 141 25.22 -27.99 14.39
N GLY A 142 23.89 -28.16 14.47
CA GLY A 142 22.99 -27.19 15.09
C GLY A 142 22.44 -26.11 14.16
N PHE A 143 22.90 -26.05 12.89
CA PHE A 143 22.40 -25.11 11.89
C PHE A 143 21.59 -25.81 10.79
N SER A 144 20.75 -25.05 10.09
CA SER A 144 19.99 -25.51 8.94
C SER A 144 19.81 -24.36 7.95
N TRP A 145 19.91 -24.67 6.66
CA TRP A 145 19.59 -23.72 5.59
C TRP A 145 18.07 -23.59 5.44
N LEU A 146 17.58 -22.34 5.38
CA LEU A 146 16.19 -22.02 5.07
C LEU A 146 16.13 -21.41 3.68
N ALA A 147 15.21 -21.90 2.85
CA ALA A 147 14.91 -21.26 1.57
C ALA A 147 13.98 -20.06 1.82
N GLY A 148 14.30 -18.89 1.28
CA GLY A 148 13.39 -17.77 1.39
C GLY A 148 13.61 -16.72 0.34
N ASP A 149 12.61 -15.87 0.24
CA ASP A 149 12.60 -14.69 -0.61
C ASP A 149 12.49 -13.45 0.28
N LEU A 150 13.28 -12.44 -0.03
CA LEU A 150 13.48 -11.26 0.81
C LEU A 150 12.76 -10.02 0.26
N HIS A 151 12.06 -10.14 -0.87
CA HIS A 151 11.42 -9.01 -1.51
C HIS A 151 10.16 -9.45 -2.25
N ALA A 152 8.99 -9.03 -1.77
CA ALA A 152 7.74 -9.29 -2.46
C ALA A 152 6.67 -8.25 -2.12
N HIS A 153 5.80 -7.99 -3.09
CA HIS A 153 4.71 -7.03 -2.99
C HIS A 153 3.35 -7.72 -2.97
N THR A 154 2.40 -7.08 -2.30
CA THR A 154 1.01 -7.48 -2.25
C THR A 154 0.14 -6.38 -2.83
N VAL A 155 -1.17 -6.61 -2.80
CA VAL A 155 -2.16 -5.57 -3.09
C VAL A 155 -2.05 -4.35 -2.17
N HIS A 156 -1.27 -4.39 -1.09
CA HIS A 156 -1.03 -3.20 -0.26
C HIS A 156 -0.08 -2.17 -0.91
N SER A 157 0.68 -2.53 -1.94
CA SER A 157 1.26 -1.58 -2.90
C SER A 157 0.77 -1.85 -4.31
N ASP A 158 1.62 -2.45 -5.12
CA ASP A 158 1.55 -2.64 -6.57
C ASP A 158 1.64 -4.12 -6.96
N GLY A 159 1.61 -5.03 -5.98
CA GLY A 159 1.53 -6.46 -6.23
C GLY A 159 0.10 -6.90 -6.56
N ASP A 160 -0.02 -7.93 -7.39
CA ASP A 160 -1.32 -8.46 -7.84
C ASP A 160 -1.93 -9.51 -6.89
N ARG A 161 -1.25 -9.86 -5.79
CA ARG A 161 -1.66 -10.94 -4.89
C ARG A 161 -1.97 -10.44 -3.50
N THR A 162 -2.99 -11.04 -2.88
CA THR A 162 -3.18 -10.93 -1.44
C THR A 162 -2.02 -11.57 -0.69
N ILE A 163 -1.89 -11.24 0.60
CA ILE A 163 -0.91 -11.88 1.49
C ILE A 163 -1.10 -13.41 1.52
N ASP A 164 -2.35 -13.89 1.54
CA ASP A 164 -2.64 -15.33 1.58
C ASP A 164 -2.29 -16.04 0.27
N GLU A 165 -2.56 -15.42 -0.89
CA GLU A 165 -2.17 -15.96 -2.20
C GLU A 165 -0.66 -15.97 -2.38
N LEU A 166 0.01 -14.90 -1.94
CA LEU A 166 1.45 -14.80 -1.98
C LEU A 166 2.10 -15.86 -1.05
N ALA A 167 1.53 -16.09 0.13
CA ALA A 167 1.97 -17.16 1.03
C ALA A 167 1.74 -18.55 0.43
N ALA A 168 0.59 -18.80 -0.21
CA ALA A 168 0.32 -20.06 -0.89
C ALA A 168 1.30 -20.31 -2.04
N LEU A 169 1.63 -19.27 -2.82
CA LEU A 169 2.65 -19.34 -3.86
C LEU A 169 4.03 -19.70 -3.29
N ALA A 170 4.44 -19.04 -2.21
CA ALA A 170 5.71 -19.31 -1.54
C ALA A 170 5.79 -20.74 -0.98
N VAL A 171 4.68 -21.26 -0.43
CA VAL A 171 4.58 -22.68 -0.02
C VAL A 171 4.78 -23.62 -1.22
N GLY A 172 4.12 -23.36 -2.34
CA GLY A 172 4.25 -24.17 -3.55
C GLY A 172 5.65 -24.09 -4.17
N ALA A 173 6.36 -22.98 -3.99
CA ALA A 173 7.75 -22.81 -4.39
C ALA A 173 8.75 -23.50 -3.42
N GLY A 174 8.29 -24.06 -2.31
CA GLY A 174 9.14 -24.73 -1.33
C GLY A 174 9.90 -23.78 -0.40
N LEU A 175 9.44 -22.53 -0.25
CA LEU A 175 10.04 -21.57 0.67
C LEU A 175 9.72 -21.92 2.13
N ASP A 176 10.65 -21.58 3.01
CA ASP A 176 10.53 -21.62 4.46
C ASP A 176 10.09 -20.28 5.04
N PHE A 177 10.51 -19.18 4.40
CA PHE A 177 10.10 -17.83 4.76
C PHE A 177 9.96 -16.91 3.54
N LEU A 178 9.19 -15.85 3.71
CA LEU A 178 9.00 -14.79 2.73
C LEU A 178 8.94 -13.45 3.45
N ALA A 179 9.76 -12.48 3.04
CA ALA A 179 9.59 -11.08 3.45
C ALA A 179 8.56 -10.39 2.56
N VAL A 180 7.63 -9.66 3.18
CA VAL A 180 6.60 -8.89 2.48
C VAL A 180 6.93 -7.41 2.66
N THR A 181 7.26 -6.75 1.55
CA THR A 181 7.97 -5.46 1.48
C THR A 181 7.21 -4.44 0.63
N ASP A 182 5.90 -4.28 0.86
CA ASP A 182 5.09 -3.28 0.15
C ASP A 182 5.70 -1.87 0.19
N HIS A 183 5.52 -1.11 -0.90
CA HIS A 183 6.13 0.20 -1.09
C HIS A 183 5.58 1.26 -0.13
N ASN A 184 6.48 1.89 0.65
CA ASN A 184 6.21 3.03 1.52
C ASN A 184 5.01 2.85 2.47
N THR A 185 4.61 1.62 2.77
CA THR A 185 3.49 1.32 3.67
C THR A 185 3.80 0.13 4.58
N VAL A 186 3.12 0.09 5.71
CA VAL A 186 3.15 -1.03 6.67
C VAL A 186 1.74 -1.57 6.92
N SER A 187 0.76 -1.18 6.10
CA SER A 187 -0.65 -1.54 6.26
C SER A 187 -0.90 -3.06 6.21
N HIS A 188 0.00 -3.82 5.60
CA HIS A 188 -0.03 -5.29 5.56
C HIS A 188 0.48 -5.95 6.85
N HIS A 189 1.31 -5.27 7.66
CA HIS A 189 1.99 -5.87 8.81
C HIS A 189 1.04 -6.56 9.80
N PRO A 190 -0.09 -5.95 10.21
CA PRO A 190 -1.01 -6.58 11.16
C PRO A 190 -1.63 -7.89 10.65
N LEU A 191 -1.62 -8.12 9.34
CA LEU A 191 -2.25 -9.27 8.69
C LEU A 191 -1.30 -10.47 8.54
N LEU A 192 0.01 -10.24 8.66
CA LEU A 192 1.04 -11.24 8.37
C LEU A 192 1.02 -12.43 9.33
N ALA A 193 0.82 -12.19 10.64
CA ALA A 193 0.85 -13.26 11.64
C ALA A 193 -0.23 -14.32 11.39
N ASP A 194 -1.42 -13.87 11.04
CA ASP A 194 -2.57 -14.74 10.75
C ASP A 194 -2.39 -15.50 9.44
N ALA A 195 -1.89 -14.85 8.39
CA ALA A 195 -1.57 -15.50 7.13
C ALA A 195 -0.43 -16.53 7.27
N ALA A 196 0.62 -16.19 8.02
CA ALA A 196 1.74 -17.09 8.32
C ALA A 196 1.27 -18.38 9.00
N ARG A 197 0.40 -18.24 10.03
CA ARG A 197 -0.19 -19.36 10.74
C ARG A 197 -1.03 -20.25 9.84
N ARG A 198 -1.85 -19.66 8.95
CA ARG A 198 -2.65 -20.42 7.98
C ARG A 198 -1.76 -21.19 7.02
N ALA A 199 -0.74 -20.54 6.46
CA ALA A 199 0.14 -21.11 5.45
C ALA A 199 1.21 -22.09 5.99
N GLY A 200 1.49 -22.07 7.29
CA GLY A 200 2.64 -22.78 7.87
C GLY A 200 3.96 -22.25 7.30
N LEU A 201 4.03 -20.95 7.02
CA LEU A 201 5.17 -20.25 6.41
C LEU A 201 5.58 -19.10 7.32
N ILE A 202 6.88 -18.81 7.44
CA ILE A 202 7.34 -17.62 8.17
C ILE A 202 7.15 -16.41 7.24
N LEU A 203 6.27 -15.49 7.60
CA LEU A 203 6.17 -14.19 6.93
C LEU A 203 6.92 -13.14 7.73
N LEU A 204 7.89 -12.47 7.10
CA LEU A 204 8.69 -11.43 7.71
C LEU A 204 8.09 -10.05 7.35
N PRO A 205 7.78 -9.19 8.35
CA PRO A 205 7.37 -7.82 8.07
C PRO A 205 8.56 -7.04 7.51
N GLY A 206 8.38 -6.47 6.32
CA GLY A 206 9.31 -5.55 5.70
C GLY A 206 8.58 -4.36 5.09
N GLN A 207 9.35 -3.38 4.62
CA GLN A 207 8.86 -2.22 3.91
C GLN A 207 9.92 -1.83 2.89
N GLU A 208 9.53 -1.66 1.63
CA GLU A 208 10.41 -1.06 0.64
C GLU A 208 10.22 0.45 0.65
N LEU A 209 11.24 1.18 1.10
CA LEU A 209 11.28 2.62 1.02
C LEU A 209 11.82 3.05 -0.35
N THR A 210 10.97 3.66 -1.17
CA THR A 210 11.36 4.22 -2.47
C THR A 210 11.63 5.72 -2.32
N THR A 211 12.76 6.18 -2.88
CA THR A 211 13.29 7.55 -2.72
C THR A 211 13.63 8.20 -4.05
#